data_AF-A0AAJ2U558-F1
#
_entry.id   AF-A0AAJ2U558-F1
#
_cell.length_a   1.000
_cell.length_b   1.000
_cell.length_c   1.000
_cell.angle_alpha   90.00
_cell.angle_beta   90.00
_cell.angle_gamma   90.00
#
_symmetry.space_group_name_H-M   'P 1'
#
loop_
_entity.id
_entity.type
_entity.pdbx_description
1 polymer ?
#
loop_
_entity_poly.entity_id
_entity_poly.type
_entity_poly.pdbx_seq_one_letter_code
_entity_poly.pdbx_strand_id
1 'polypeptide(L)'
;AYQKESAKIGFHQLNIFGYKACEIAYTECEEWLDQLIALIHHNHLELKKYLAEHLPDVKVFNLEGTYLQWMDFNAYGLDKDELEMFMHTEAQMFLDEGY
;
A
#
# COMPACT_ATOMS: atom_id res chain seq x y z
N ALA A 1 18.53 15.53 31.02
CA ALA A 1 17.84 14.40 31.67
C ALA A 1 17.22 13.44 30.64
N TYR A 2 16.27 13.92 29.83
CA TYR A 2 15.53 13.11 28.84
C TYR A 2 16.41 12.28 27.86
N GLN A 3 17.37 12.90 27.17
CA GLN A 3 18.27 12.19 26.24
C GLN A 3 19.10 11.07 26.91
N LYS A 4 19.42 11.23 28.19
CA LYS A 4 20.21 10.26 28.96
C LYS A 4 19.40 9.01 29.31
N GLU A 5 18.09 9.16 29.51
CA GLU A 5 17.18 8.03 29.74
C GLU A 5 16.80 7.33 28.42
N SER A 6 16.59 8.09 27.33
CA SER A 6 16.32 7.54 26.00
C SER A 6 17.47 6.65 25.47
N ALA A 7 18.72 7.03 25.76
CA ALA A 7 19.88 6.20 25.41
C ALA A 7 19.95 4.86 26.17
N LYS A 8 19.48 4.80 27.42
CA LYS A 8 19.51 3.56 28.23
C LYS A 8 18.54 2.49 27.70
N ILE A 9 17.45 2.91 27.07
CA ILE A 9 16.44 2.01 26.48
C ILE A 9 16.75 1.67 25.01
N GLY A 10 17.91 2.10 24.50
CA GLY A 10 18.32 1.80 23.12
C GLY A 10 17.49 2.51 22.04
N PHE A 11 16.73 3.56 22.39
CA PHE A 11 15.83 4.26 21.46
C PHE A 11 16.51 4.77 20.19
N HIS A 12 17.80 5.10 20.29
CA HIS A 12 18.60 5.63 19.19
C HIS A 12 19.32 4.54 18.37
N GLN A 13 19.08 3.26 18.66
CA GLN A 13 19.74 2.13 17.98
C GLN A 13 18.68 1.21 17.40
N LEU A 14 18.98 0.64 16.23
CA LEU A 14 18.18 -0.45 15.70
C LEU A 14 18.48 -1.72 16.49
N ASN A 15 17.51 -2.64 16.54
CA ASN A 15 17.81 -3.98 17.02
C ASN A 15 18.80 -4.67 16.05
N ILE A 16 19.52 -5.68 16.54
CA ILE A 16 20.56 -6.37 15.76
C ILE A 16 20.02 -7.01 14.46
N PHE A 17 18.76 -7.45 14.44
CA PHE A 17 18.14 -8.01 13.24
C PHE A 17 17.87 -6.93 12.19
N GLY A 18 17.54 -5.70 12.59
CA GLY A 18 17.34 -4.59 11.67
C GLY A 18 18.59 -4.28 10.85
N TYR A 19 19.78 -4.32 11.48
CA TYR A 19 21.03 -4.15 10.75
C TYR A 19 21.28 -5.28 9.75
N LYS A 20 21.13 -6.54 10.17
CA LYS A 20 21.42 -7.67 9.28
C LYS A 20 20.39 -7.81 8.16
N ALA A 21 19.11 -7.54 8.43
CA ALA A 21 18.06 -7.55 7.42
C ALA A 21 18.29 -6.46 6.35
N CYS A 22 18.68 -5.26 6.77
CA CYS A 22 19.02 -4.18 5.85
C CYS A 22 20.21 -4.53 4.95
N GLU A 23 21.28 -5.11 5.52
CA GLU A 23 22.44 -5.60 4.76
C GLU A 23 21.99 -6.60 3.66
N ILE A 24 21.31 -7.68 4.05
CA ILE A 24 20.84 -8.73 3.12
C ILE A 24 19.92 -8.13 2.05
N ALA A 25 18.97 -7.27 2.45
CA ALA A 25 18.03 -6.65 1.52
C ALA A 25 18.74 -5.87 0.41
N TYR A 26 19.85 -5.18 0.71
CA TYR A 26 20.60 -4.40 -0.27
C TYR A 26 21.67 -5.21 -1.02
N THR A 27 22.11 -6.36 -0.51
CA THR A 27 23.21 -7.12 -1.14
C THR A 27 22.79 -8.41 -1.81
N GLU A 28 21.64 -8.99 -1.44
CA GLU A 28 21.24 -10.35 -1.85
C GLU A 28 19.81 -10.45 -2.41
N CYS A 29 18.99 -9.39 -2.34
CA CYS A 29 17.56 -9.47 -2.70
C CYS A 29 17.17 -8.83 -4.04
N GLU A 30 18.13 -8.46 -4.90
CA GLU A 30 17.85 -7.80 -6.19
C GLU A 30 16.91 -8.64 -7.08
N GLU A 31 17.19 -9.94 -7.24
CA GLU A 31 16.38 -10.84 -8.08
C GLU A 31 14.94 -10.95 -7.56
N TRP A 32 14.76 -10.97 -6.24
CA TRP A 32 13.44 -10.98 -5.63
C TRP A 32 12.71 -9.65 -5.88
N LEU A 33 13.42 -8.52 -5.80
CA LEU A 33 12.85 -7.19 -6.04
C LEU A 33 12.36 -7.06 -7.49
N ASP A 34 13.13 -7.53 -8.46
CA ASP A 34 12.73 -7.55 -9.88
C ASP A 34 11.43 -8.34 -10.09
N GLN A 35 11.33 -9.52 -9.46
CA GLN A 35 10.12 -10.34 -9.51
C GLN A 35 8.93 -9.65 -8.84
N LEU A 36 9.15 -9.00 -7.70
CA LEU A 36 8.10 -8.25 -7.00
C LEU A 36 7.58 -7.08 -7.84
N ILE A 37 8.47 -6.29 -8.46
CA ILE A 37 8.09 -5.17 -9.33
C ILE A 37 7.24 -5.68 -10.51
N ALA A 38 7.67 -6.77 -11.14
CA ALA A 38 6.91 -7.39 -12.23
C ALA A 38 5.51 -7.86 -11.78
N LEU A 39 5.41 -8.45 -10.59
CA LEU A 39 4.14 -8.89 -10.01
C LEU A 39 3.22 -7.71 -9.69
N ILE A 40 3.72 -6.64 -9.08
CA ILE A 40 2.94 -5.43 -8.78
C ILE A 40 2.37 -4.84 -10.07
N HIS A 41 3.20 -4.71 -11.10
CA HIS A 41 2.76 -4.19 -12.39
C HIS A 41 1.73 -5.11 -13.06
N HIS A 42 1.91 -6.42 -13.00
CA HIS A 42 0.92 -7.38 -13.50
C HIS A 42 -0.43 -7.23 -12.77
N ASN A 43 -0.43 -7.16 -11.44
CA ASN A 43 -1.64 -6.98 -10.64
C ASN A 43 -2.35 -5.66 -10.96
N HIS A 44 -1.60 -4.57 -11.19
CA HIS A 44 -2.15 -3.30 -11.62
C HIS A 44 -2.90 -3.42 -12.97
N LEU A 45 -2.32 -4.11 -13.95
CA LEU A 45 -2.94 -4.31 -15.26
C LEU A 45 -4.21 -5.17 -15.16
N GLU A 46 -4.16 -6.26 -14.38
CA GLU A 46 -5.33 -7.12 -14.16
C GLU A 46 -6.45 -6.37 -13.45
N LEU A 47 -6.14 -5.60 -12.41
CA LEU A 47 -7.14 -4.76 -11.72
C LEU A 47 -7.76 -3.74 -12.67
N LYS A 48 -6.96 -3.01 -13.44
CA LYS A 48 -7.46 -2.03 -14.42
C LYS A 48 -8.39 -2.66 -15.44
N LYS A 49 -8.02 -3.84 -15.95
CA LYS A 49 -8.85 -4.60 -16.90
C LYS A 49 -10.17 -5.02 -16.25
N TYR A 50 -10.11 -5.57 -15.04
CA TYR A 50 -11.28 -6.04 -14.31
C TYR A 50 -12.26 -4.89 -14.01
N LEU A 51 -11.77 -3.76 -13.50
CA LEU A 51 -12.60 -2.61 -13.20
C LEU A 51 -13.17 -1.97 -14.47
N ALA A 52 -12.42 -1.90 -15.56
CA ALA A 52 -12.94 -1.42 -16.84
C ALA A 52 -14.10 -2.28 -17.38
N GLU A 53 -14.13 -3.59 -17.07
CA GLU A 53 -15.19 -4.51 -17.50
C GLU A 53 -16.41 -4.48 -16.55
N HIS A 54 -16.17 -4.43 -15.24
CA HIS A 54 -17.24 -4.64 -14.24
C HIS A 54 -17.70 -3.38 -13.51
N LEU A 55 -16.83 -2.36 -13.39
CA LEU A 55 -17.08 -1.11 -12.68
C LEU A 55 -16.53 0.08 -13.49
N PRO A 56 -17.04 0.31 -14.72
CA PRO A 56 -16.44 1.23 -15.68
C PRO A 56 -16.44 2.70 -15.24
N ASP A 57 -17.29 3.06 -14.28
CA ASP A 57 -17.38 4.41 -13.73
C ASP A 57 -16.31 4.69 -12.65
N VAL A 58 -15.66 3.65 -12.11
CA VAL A 58 -14.52 3.79 -11.19
C VAL A 58 -13.29 4.23 -11.98
N LYS A 59 -12.72 5.37 -11.61
CA LYS A 59 -11.48 5.83 -12.23
C LYS A 59 -10.29 5.22 -11.52
N VAL A 60 -9.47 4.51 -12.29
CA VAL A 60 -8.23 3.88 -11.81
C VAL A 60 -7.03 4.66 -12.34
N PHE A 61 -6.21 5.21 -11.45
CA PHE A 61 -5.03 5.98 -11.83
C PHE A 61 -3.87 5.06 -12.22
N ASN A 62 -3.02 5.49 -13.16
CA ASN A 62 -1.83 4.72 -13.53
C ASN A 62 -0.86 4.64 -12.34
N LEU A 63 -0.27 3.46 -12.15
CA LEU A 63 0.74 3.25 -11.12
C LEU A 63 2.13 3.55 -11.70
N GLU A 64 2.75 4.64 -11.26
CA GLU A 64 4.12 5.01 -11.63
C GLU A 64 5.17 4.48 -10.63
N GLY A 65 4.71 4.03 -9.46
CA GLY A 65 5.52 3.46 -8.39
C GLY A 65 4.67 3.06 -7.18
N THR A 66 5.30 2.50 -6.16
CA THR A 66 4.65 1.88 -4.99
C THR A 66 3.82 0.63 -5.35
N TYR A 67 3.10 0.08 -4.39
CA TYR A 67 2.18 -1.05 -4.57
C TYR A 67 0.72 -0.68 -4.24
N LEU A 68 0.42 0.60 -3.98
CA LEU A 68 -0.91 1.07 -3.58
C LEU A 68 -1.67 1.62 -4.79
N GLN A 69 -2.86 1.08 -5.06
CA GLN A 69 -3.70 1.56 -6.14
C GLN A 69 -4.62 2.69 -5.65
N TRP A 70 -4.61 3.82 -6.36
CA TRP A 70 -5.60 4.87 -6.16
C TRP A 70 -6.83 4.66 -7.07
N MET A 71 -8.02 4.74 -6.49
CA MET A 71 -9.30 4.55 -7.16
C MET A 71 -10.28 5.65 -6.74
N ASP A 72 -10.97 6.25 -7.71
CA ASP A 72 -11.97 7.28 -7.48
C ASP A 72 -13.38 6.74 -7.74
N PHE A 73 -14.21 6.75 -6.69
CA PHE A 73 -15.59 6.26 -6.66
C PHE A 73 -16.64 7.39 -6.72
N ASN A 74 -16.23 8.65 -6.94
CA ASN A 74 -17.14 9.81 -6.92
C ASN A 74 -18.29 9.71 -7.94
N ALA A 75 -18.15 8.90 -8.99
CA ALA A 75 -19.20 8.68 -9.98
C ALA A 75 -20.49 8.08 -9.39
N TYR A 76 -20.41 7.41 -8.23
CA TYR A 76 -21.55 6.84 -7.54
C TYR A 76 -22.32 7.82 -6.65
N GLY A 77 -21.83 9.06 -6.49
CA GLY A 77 -22.54 10.13 -5.78
C GLY A 77 -22.70 9.90 -4.27
N LEU A 78 -21.94 8.96 -3.70
CA LEU A 78 -21.88 8.72 -2.26
C LEU A 78 -20.99 9.76 -1.60
N ASP A 79 -21.37 10.23 -0.42
CA ASP A 79 -20.44 10.96 0.43
C ASP A 79 -19.41 10.03 1.09
N LYS A 80 -18.46 10.60 1.81
CA LYS A 80 -17.36 9.84 2.43
C LYS A 80 -17.84 8.81 3.47
N ASP A 81 -18.86 9.14 4.26
CA ASP A 81 -19.32 8.31 5.37
C ASP A 81 -20.21 7.19 4.81
N GLU A 82 -20.99 7.49 3.76
CA GLU A 82 -21.77 6.51 3.00
C GLU A 82 -20.87 5.51 2.26
N LEU A 83 -19.82 5.98 1.61
CA LEU A 83 -18.86 5.13 0.91
C LEU A 83 -18.11 4.22 1.88
N GLU A 84 -17.62 4.77 3.01
CA GLU A 84 -16.92 3.99 4.03
C GLU A 84 -17.83 2.91 4.64
N MET A 85 -19.08 3.26 4.96
CA MET A 85 -20.06 2.29 5.44
C MET A 85 -20.32 1.20 4.40
N PHE A 86 -20.57 1.57 3.14
CA PHE A 86 -20.80 0.60 2.06
C PHE A 86 -19.62 -0.36 1.89
N MET A 87 -18.39 0.17 1.87
CA MET A 87 -17.18 -0.62 1.73
C MET A 87 -17.04 -1.63 2.89
N HIS A 88 -17.24 -1.19 4.12
CA HIS A 88 -17.06 -2.05 5.29
C HIS A 88 -18.19 -3.06 5.51
N THR A 89 -19.45 -2.68 5.33
CA THR A 89 -20.59 -3.53 5.70
C THR A 89 -21.13 -4.37 4.56
N GLU A 90 -21.23 -3.80 3.36
CA GLU A 90 -21.81 -4.47 2.20
C GLU A 90 -20.73 -5.14 1.35
N ALA A 91 -19.68 -4.40 0.98
CA ALA A 91 -18.59 -4.94 0.16
C ALA A 91 -17.57 -5.76 0.97
N GLN A 92 -17.55 -5.61 2.30
CA GLN A 92 -16.61 -6.26 3.22
C GLN A 92 -15.12 -6.01 2.88
N MET A 93 -14.83 -4.80 2.40
CA MET A 93 -13.52 -4.33 1.99
C MET A 93 -13.02 -3.23 2.92
N PHE A 94 -11.81 -3.39 3.45
CA PHE A 94 -11.14 -2.40 4.30
C PHE A 94 -9.99 -1.77 3.50
N LEU A 95 -10.15 -0.51 3.14
CA LEU A 95 -9.22 0.24 2.30
C LEU A 95 -8.83 1.53 3.03
N ASP A 96 -7.67 2.09 2.71
CA ASP A 96 -7.29 3.41 3.22
C ASP A 96 -8.13 4.49 2.53
N GLU A 97 -8.74 5.37 3.32
CA GLU A 97 -9.61 6.44 2.82
C GLU A 97 -8.82 7.63 2.26
N GLY A 98 -9.38 8.27 1.22
CA GLY A 98 -8.69 9.32 0.46
C GLY A 98 -9.21 10.75 0.60
N TYR A 99 -10.02 11.04 1.62
CA TYR A 99 -10.63 12.36 1.88
C TYR A 99 -9.77 13.31 2.72
#